data_AF-A0A1J5P6V3-F1
#
_entry.id   AF-A0A1J5P6V3-F1
#
_cell.length_a   1.000
_cell.length_b   1.000
_cell.length_c   1.000
_cell.angle_alpha   90.00
_cell.angle_beta   90.00
_cell.angle_gamma   90.00
#
_symmetry.space_group_name_H-M   'P 1'
#
loop_
_entity.id
_entity.type
_entity.pdbx_description
1 polymer ?
#
loop_
_entity_poly.entity_id
_entity_poly.type
_entity_poly.pdbx_seq_one_letter_code
_entity_poly.pdbx_strand_id
1 'polypeptide(L)'
;MRVAIGVLVLTQLLNLVLVPVFAHAGLTLSIGIGAMVNASWLLLGLIQRGTYRPEAGWIRLLLQVLFGCVLLAFFLAWANGHFDWIALRAHRLERIWLIALVLSSSAAIYFAAISVTGLKLRQLLQR
;
A
#
# COMPACT_ATOMS: atom_id res chain seq x y z
N MET A 1 -22.11 -10.08 -9.24
CA MET A 1 -21.46 -11.16 -10.01
C MET A 1 -20.70 -10.68 -11.25
N ARG A 2 -21.27 -9.82 -12.11
CA ARG A 2 -20.59 -9.34 -13.34
C ARG A 2 -19.18 -8.78 -13.11
N VAL A 3 -18.99 -7.94 -12.09
CA VAL A 3 -17.68 -7.37 -11.74
C VAL A 3 -16.69 -8.47 -11.34
N ALA A 4 -17.09 -9.41 -10.48
CA ALA A 4 -16.24 -10.50 -10.01
C ALA A 4 -15.78 -11.41 -11.16
N ILE A 5 -16.67 -11.75 -12.10
CA ILE A 5 -16.31 -12.56 -13.28
C ILE A 5 -15.34 -11.78 -14.18
N GLY A 6 -15.59 -10.49 -14.41
CA GLY A 6 -14.68 -9.64 -15.19
C GLY A 6 -13.28 -9.55 -14.57
N VAL A 7 -13.21 -9.39 -13.24
CA VAL A 7 -11.94 -9.37 -12.51
C VAL A 7 -11.24 -10.72 -12.58
N LEU A 8 -11.98 -11.83 -12.50
CA LEU A 8 -11.42 -13.17 -12.59
C LEU A 8 -10.78 -13.40 -13.97
N VAL A 9 -11.48 -13.06 -15.05
CA VAL A 9 -10.95 -13.11 -16.42
C VAL A 9 -9.72 -12.22 -16.56
N LEU A 10 -9.77 -10.98 -16.08
CA LEU A 10 -8.63 -10.07 -16.09
C LEU A 10 -7.42 -10.67 -15.35
N THR A 11 -7.64 -11.26 -14.19
CA THR A 11 -6.57 -11.87 -13.38
C THR A 11 -5.93 -13.04 -14.13
N GLN A 12 -6.73 -13.86 -14.85
CA GLN A 12 -6.17 -14.93 -15.68
C GLN A 12 -5.36 -14.40 -16.86
N LEU A 13 -5.83 -13.33 -17.52
CA LEU A 13 -5.07 -12.67 -18.60
C LEU A 13 -3.76 -12.07 -18.08
N LEU A 14 -3.79 -11.42 -16.92
CA LEU A 14 -2.61 -10.90 -16.26
C LEU A 14 -1.64 -12.01 -15.91
N ASN A 15 -2.12 -13.16 -15.40
CA ASN A 15 -1.27 -14.31 -15.12
C ASN A 15 -0.58 -14.84 -16.38
N LEU A 16 -1.31 -14.91 -17.50
CA LEU A 16 -0.77 -15.37 -18.78
C LEU A 16 0.41 -14.50 -19.25
N VAL A 17 0.35 -13.18 -19.01
CA VAL A 17 1.40 -12.23 -19.41
C VAL A 17 2.51 -12.09 -18.35
N LEU A 18 2.15 -12.00 -17.07
CA LEU A 18 3.07 -11.65 -15.99
C LEU A 18 3.82 -12.84 -15.41
N VAL A 19 3.21 -14.03 -15.35
CA VAL A 19 3.87 -15.23 -14.78
C VAL A 19 5.08 -15.69 -15.61
N PRO A 20 5.06 -15.68 -16.96
CA PRO A 20 6.26 -16.02 -17.74
C PRO A 20 7.43 -15.06 -17.52
N VAL A 21 7.15 -13.78 -17.25
CA VAL A 21 8.17 -12.73 -17.10
C VAL A 21 8.70 -12.64 -15.67
N PHE A 22 7.81 -12.73 -14.68
CA PHE A 22 8.11 -12.48 -13.26
C PHE A 22 7.98 -13.73 -12.37
N ALA A 23 7.72 -14.90 -12.96
CA ALA A 23 7.50 -16.16 -12.24
C ALA A 23 6.44 -16.00 -11.13
N HIS A 24 6.74 -16.46 -9.92
CA HIS A 24 5.86 -16.40 -8.75
C HIS A 24 5.50 -14.96 -8.35
N ALA A 25 6.38 -13.98 -8.61
CA ALA A 25 6.08 -12.57 -8.35
C ALA A 25 5.02 -12.02 -9.34
N GLY A 26 4.91 -12.61 -10.53
CA GLY A 26 3.86 -12.29 -11.49
C GLY A 26 2.47 -12.64 -10.94
N LEU A 27 2.33 -13.81 -10.30
CA LEU A 27 1.07 -14.24 -9.70
C LEU A 27 0.61 -13.29 -8.59
N THR A 28 1.52 -12.91 -7.68
CA THR A 28 1.19 -11.99 -6.58
C THR A 28 0.83 -10.60 -7.09
N LEU A 29 1.52 -10.12 -8.13
CA LEU A 29 1.21 -8.86 -8.79
C LEU A 29 -0.17 -8.88 -9.47
N SER A 30 -0.50 -9.95 -10.20
CA SER A 30 -1.82 -10.12 -10.84
C SER A 30 -2.96 -10.08 -9.82
N ILE A 31 -2.80 -10.73 -8.67
CA ILE A 31 -3.80 -10.72 -7.59
C ILE A 31 -3.98 -9.29 -7.06
N GLY A 32 -2.88 -8.57 -6.82
CA GLY A 32 -2.92 -7.18 -6.38
C GLY A 32 -3.67 -6.27 -7.35
N ILE A 33 -3.33 -6.35 -8.64
CA ILE A 33 -4.00 -5.56 -9.70
C ILE A 33 -5.48 -5.94 -9.79
N GLY A 34 -5.80 -7.24 -9.78
CA GLY A 34 -7.18 -7.72 -9.81
C GLY A 34 -8.01 -7.17 -8.64
N ALA A 35 -7.45 -7.12 -7.43
CA ALA A 35 -8.10 -6.54 -6.26
C ALA A 35 -8.33 -5.03 -6.41
N MET A 36 -7.35 -4.28 -6.93
CA MET A 36 -7.49 -2.84 -7.19
C MET A 36 -8.57 -2.55 -8.24
N VAL A 37 -8.60 -3.32 -9.31
CA VAL A 37 -9.63 -3.19 -10.37
C VAL A 37 -11.01 -3.54 -9.82
N ASN A 38 -11.13 -4.62 -9.04
CA ASN A 38 -12.38 -4.99 -8.39
C ASN A 38 -12.92 -3.88 -7.49
N ALA A 39 -12.07 -3.35 -6.61
CA ALA A 39 -12.44 -2.25 -5.71
C ALA A 39 -12.87 -1.00 -6.50
N SER A 40 -12.14 -0.68 -7.58
CA SER A 40 -12.44 0.45 -8.46
C SER A 40 -13.79 0.29 -9.16
N TRP A 41 -14.07 -0.88 -9.74
CA TRP A 41 -15.37 -1.13 -10.38
C TRP A 41 -16.53 -1.12 -9.40
N LEU A 42 -16.35 -1.65 -8.19
CA LEU A 42 -17.37 -1.57 -7.14
C LEU A 42 -17.64 -0.11 -6.75
N LEU A 43 -16.60 0.68 -6.53
CA LEU A 43 -16.71 2.10 -6.21
C LEU A 43 -17.42 2.88 -7.32
N LEU A 44 -17.00 2.70 -8.58
CA LEU A 44 -17.65 3.34 -9.74
C LEU A 44 -19.12 2.92 -9.86
N GLY A 45 -19.43 1.65 -9.63
CA GLY A 45 -20.81 1.14 -9.62
C GLY A 45 -21.67 1.78 -8.54
N LEU A 46 -21.12 2.04 -7.35
CA LEU A 46 -21.82 2.73 -6.26
C LEU A 46 -22.09 4.20 -6.58
N ILE A 47 -21.13 4.87 -7.21
CA ILE A 47 -21.26 6.27 -7.65
C ILE A 47 -22.31 6.39 -8.75
N GLN A 48 -22.25 5.53 -9.78
CA GLN A 48 -23.21 5.55 -10.89
C GLN A 48 -24.64 5.26 -10.46
N ARG A 49 -24.82 4.41 -9.44
CA ARG A 49 -26.14 4.11 -8.85
C ARG A 49 -26.64 5.20 -7.90
N GLY A 50 -25.83 6.22 -7.63
CA GLY A 50 -26.15 7.31 -6.71
C GLY A 50 -26.22 6.90 -5.23
N THR A 51 -25.95 5.64 -4.90
CA THR A 51 -25.91 5.12 -3.52
C THR A 51 -24.73 5.69 -2.73
N TYR A 52 -23.65 6.04 -3.42
CA TYR A 52 -22.49 6.70 -2.84
C TYR A 52 -22.23 8.04 -3.52
N ARG A 53 -22.09 9.09 -2.72
CA ARG A 53 -21.65 10.42 -3.18
C ARG A 53 -20.32 10.73 -2.48
N PRO A 54 -19.19 10.82 -3.21
CA PRO A 54 -17.91 11.12 -2.60
C PRO A 54 -17.96 12.51 -1.98
N GLU A 55 -17.58 12.61 -0.70
CA GLU A 55 -17.48 13.89 -0.01
C GLU A 55 -16.31 14.73 -0.52
N ALA A 56 -16.37 16.04 -0.34
CA ALA A 56 -15.23 16.90 -0.64
C ALA A 56 -14.07 16.61 0.33
N GLY A 57 -12.85 16.39 -0.19
CA GLY A 57 -11.65 16.20 0.63
C GLY A 57 -10.80 14.97 0.31
N TRP A 58 -11.28 14.04 -0.53
CA TRP A 58 -10.54 12.83 -0.92
C TRP A 58 -9.16 13.10 -1.54
N ILE A 59 -9.04 14.12 -2.39
CA ILE A 59 -7.76 14.48 -3.02
C ILE A 59 -6.76 14.93 -1.95
N ARG A 60 -7.21 15.73 -0.98
CA ARG A 60 -6.36 16.16 0.14
C ARG A 60 -5.91 14.96 0.96
N LEU A 61 -6.83 14.07 1.33
CA LEU A 61 -6.51 12.83 2.05
C LEU A 61 -5.46 11.99 1.28
N LEU A 62 -5.65 11.81 -0.03
CA LEU A 62 -4.74 11.05 -0.88
C LEU A 62 -3.35 11.69 -0.94
N LEU A 63 -3.25 13.02 -1.07
CA LEU A 63 -1.98 13.73 -1.03
C LEU A 63 -1.28 13.62 0.33
N GLN A 64 -2.02 13.69 1.43
CA GLN A 64 -1.45 13.53 2.78
C GLN A 64 -0.89 12.12 3.00
N VAL A 65 -1.61 11.09 2.53
CA VAL A 65 -1.14 9.70 2.58
C VAL A 65 0.10 9.51 1.70
N LEU A 66 0.06 10.01 0.46
CA LEU A 66 1.21 9.94 -0.45
C LEU A 66 2.44 10.63 0.13
N PHE A 67 2.28 11.79 0.75
CA PHE A 67 3.37 12.49 1.42
C PHE A 67 4.00 11.62 2.54
N GLY A 68 3.17 11.00 3.38
CA GLY A 68 3.63 10.03 4.38
C GLY A 68 4.36 8.83 3.77
N CYS A 69 3.85 8.29 2.66
CA CYS A 69 4.49 7.20 1.93
C CYS A 69 5.86 7.60 1.35
N VAL A 70 6.00 8.79 0.80
CA VAL A 70 7.27 9.30 0.25
C VAL A 70 8.31 9.48 1.35
N LEU A 71 7.93 10.07 2.49
CA LEU A 71 8.84 10.20 3.65
C LEU A 71 9.30 8.84 4.15
N LEU A 72 8.40 7.89 4.26
CA LEU A 72 8.70 6.53 4.69
C LEU A 72 9.59 5.80 3.67
N ALA A 73 9.33 5.97 2.37
CA ALA A 73 10.16 5.42 1.30
C ALA A 73 11.60 5.97 1.36
N PHE A 74 11.77 7.27 1.61
CA PHE A 74 13.09 7.88 1.77
C PHE A 74 13.83 7.31 2.99
N PHE A 75 13.16 7.22 4.14
CA PHE A 75 13.74 6.64 5.36
C PHE A 75 14.14 5.17 5.16
N LEU A 76 13.30 4.35 4.54
CA LEU A 76 13.60 2.95 4.28
C LEU A 76 14.71 2.77 3.24
N ALA A 77 14.76 3.62 2.20
CA ALA A 77 15.85 3.61 1.24
C ALA A 77 17.20 3.95 1.91
N TRP A 78 17.20 4.94 2.81
CA TRP A 78 18.36 5.28 3.64
C TRP A 78 18.77 4.10 4.54
N ALA A 79 17.82 3.49 5.26
CA ALA A 79 18.10 2.35 6.13
C ALA A 79 18.62 1.13 5.35
N ASN A 80 18.13 0.92 4.12
CA ASN A 80 18.63 -0.12 3.23
C ASN A 80 20.08 0.13 2.77
N GLY A 81 20.48 1.38 2.58
CA GLY A 81 21.84 1.74 2.20
C GLY A 81 22.84 1.80 3.37
N HIS A 82 22.35 2.10 4.59
CA HIS A 82 23.21 2.24 5.76
C HIS A 82 23.54 0.92 6.44
N PHE A 83 22.61 -0.03 6.47
CA PHE A 83 22.79 -1.32 7.13
C PHE A 83 23.06 -2.44 6.12
N ASP A 84 24.14 -3.19 6.32
CA ASP A 84 24.43 -4.38 5.51
C ASP A 84 23.59 -5.58 6.00
N TRP A 85 22.35 -5.64 5.53
CA TRP A 85 21.39 -6.69 5.90
C TRP A 85 21.87 -8.12 5.58
N ILE A 86 22.83 -8.28 4.67
CA ILE A 86 23.37 -9.58 4.25
C ILE A 86 24.45 -10.03 5.24
N ALA A 87 25.38 -9.14 5.60
CA ALA A 87 26.40 -9.42 6.61
C ALA A 87 25.79 -9.73 7.99
N LEU A 88 24.70 -9.06 8.34
CA LEU A 88 23.95 -9.29 9.59
C LEU A 88 23.25 -10.65 9.68
N ARG A 89 23.34 -11.50 8.65
CA ARG A 89 22.78 -12.87 8.70
C ARG A 89 23.47 -13.75 9.74
N ALA A 90 24.75 -13.49 10.05
CA ALA A 90 25.50 -14.18 11.10
C ALA A 90 25.04 -13.76 12.52
N HIS A 91 24.63 -12.50 12.69
CA HIS A 91 24.20 -11.92 13.97
C HIS A 91 22.68 -11.78 14.05
N ARG A 92 21.99 -12.93 14.12
CA ARG A 92 20.52 -12.99 13.98
C ARG A 92 19.75 -12.15 15.00
N LEU A 93 20.20 -12.08 16.25
CA LEU A 93 19.54 -11.27 17.29
C LEU A 93 19.69 -9.76 17.04
N GLU A 94 20.87 -9.32 16.62
CA GLU A 94 21.12 -7.91 16.26
C GLU A 94 20.27 -7.50 15.07
N ARG A 95 20.13 -8.38 14.07
CA ARG A 95 19.25 -8.14 12.93
C ARG A 95 17.79 -7.97 13.35
N ILE A 96 17.29 -8.81 14.26
CA ILE A 96 15.90 -8.69 14.75
C ILE A 96 15.70 -7.35 15.47
N TRP A 97 16.64 -6.95 16.33
CA TRP A 97 16.59 -5.67 17.02
C TRP A 97 16.62 -4.49 16.04
N LEU A 98 17.46 -4.52 15.03
CA LEU A 98 17.52 -3.49 14.00
C LEU A 98 16.24 -3.43 13.16
N ILE A 99 15.66 -4.56 12.78
CA ILE A 99 14.36 -4.59 12.10
C ILE A 99 13.29 -3.98 13.00
N ALA A 100 13.24 -4.34 14.29
CA ALA A 100 12.28 -3.77 15.23
C ALA A 100 12.45 -2.25 15.38
N LEU A 101 13.68 -1.76 15.42
CA LEU A 101 13.99 -0.34 15.52
C LEU A 101 13.59 0.41 14.24
N VAL A 102 13.91 -0.13 13.06
CA VAL A 102 13.53 0.45 11.77
C VAL A 102 12.00 0.48 11.61
N LEU A 103 11.30 -0.58 12.00
CA LEU A 103 9.83 -0.62 11.99
C LEU A 103 9.21 0.39 12.96
N SER A 104 9.74 0.48 14.18
CA SER A 104 9.27 1.45 15.18
C SER A 104 9.50 2.88 14.71
N SER A 105 10.65 3.16 14.11
CA SER A 105 10.99 4.46 13.52
C SER A 105 10.09 4.79 12.33
N SER A 106 9.82 3.81 11.47
CA SER A 106 8.90 3.96 10.33
C SER A 106 7.49 4.33 10.79
N ALA A 107 6.99 3.66 11.84
CA ALA A 107 5.71 4.00 12.45
C ALA A 107 5.73 5.44 12.99
N ALA A 108 6.77 5.82 13.73
CA ALA A 108 6.92 7.17 14.26
C ALA A 108 6.93 8.24 13.16
N ILE A 109 7.69 8.03 12.08
CA ILE A 109 7.76 8.94 10.92
C ILE A 109 6.41 9.08 10.25
N TYR A 110 5.70 7.97 10.01
CA TYR A 110 4.40 7.99 9.35
C TYR A 110 3.35 8.73 10.19
N PHE A 111 3.27 8.44 11.49
CA PHE A 111 2.34 9.13 12.39
C PHE A 111 2.69 10.60 12.57
N ALA A 112 3.98 10.96 12.60
CA ALA A 112 4.42 12.34 12.61
C ALA A 112 4.01 13.07 11.31
N ALA A 113 4.21 12.45 10.14
CA ALA A 113 3.81 13.01 8.85
C ALA A 113 2.29 13.24 8.77
N ILE A 114 1.47 12.29 9.23
CA ILE A 114 0.02 12.43 9.30
C ILE A 114 -0.40 13.55 10.26
N SER A 115 0.29 13.65 11.41
CA SER A 115 0.02 14.70 12.41
C SER A 115 0.35 16.09 11.87
N VAL A 116 1.49 16.25 11.19
CA VAL A 116 1.92 17.52 10.57
C VAL A 116 1.00 17.93 9.42
N THR A 117 0.54 16.96 8.62
CA THR A 117 -0.38 17.24 7.51
C THR A 117 -1.80 17.61 7.96
N GLY A 118 -2.09 17.57 9.27
CA GLY A 118 -3.35 18.00 9.87
C GLY A 118 -4.47 16.96 9.74
N LEU A 119 -4.12 15.70 9.50
CA LEU A 119 -5.09 14.61 9.45
C LEU A 119 -5.52 14.27 10.88
N LYS A 120 -6.75 14.65 11.24
CA LYS A 120 -7.33 14.26 12.53
C LYS A 120 -7.74 12.80 12.46
N LEU A 121 -6.88 11.88 12.92
CA LEU A 121 -7.21 10.44 13.02
C LEU A 121 -8.55 10.19 13.74
N ARG A 122 -8.89 11.04 14.71
CA ARG A 122 -10.19 11.00 15.40
C ARG A 122 -11.39 11.26 14.48
N GLN A 123 -11.27 12.12 13.47
CA GLN A 123 -12.35 12.37 12.51
C GLN A 123 -12.57 11.20 11.56
N LEU A 124 -11.54 10.38 11.30
CA LEU A 124 -11.68 9.15 10.51
C LEU A 124 -12.31 8.00 11.32
N LEU A 125 -12.08 7.95 12.64
CA LEU A 125 -12.62 6.92 13.53
C LEU A 125 -14.07 7.19 13.98
N GLN A 126 -14.58 8.41 13.77
CA GLN A 126 -15.91 8.84 14.23
C GLN A 126 -16.94 8.97 13.08
N ARG A 127 -16.62 8.48 11.88
CA ARG A 127 -17.52 8.42 10.72
C ARG A 127 -17.70 6.97 10.29
#